data_AF-A0AA35NEZ4-F1
#
_entry.id   AF-A0AA35NEZ4-F1
#
_cell.length_a   1.000
_cell.length_b   1.000
_cell.length_c   1.000
_cell.angle_alpha   90.00
_cell.angle_beta   90.00
_cell.angle_gamma   90.00
#
_symmetry.space_group_name_H-M   'P 1'
#
loop_
_entity.id
_entity.type
_entity.pdbx_description
1 polymer ?
#
loop_
_entity_poly.entity_id
_entity_poly.type
_entity_poly.pdbx_seq_one_letter_code
_entity_poly.pdbx_strand_id
1 'polypeptide(L)'
;MRVVPEQLVFKAPLNEQSTAYIKLENDDDKRVIFKVRTSAPTKYCVRPNVAIIGAHESVKVQIVFLGLPKSVSEQEIKQKQDKFLIVTLPIPKSYADMEDEKLLSNWPNLEEQYKDDIIFKKIKVFHSASPRRNPSSNHGSKISRMSPSPDDRQGLSTSTLVIMALIALLVSWIYY
;
A
#
# COMPACT_ATOMS: atom_id res chain seq x y z
N MET A 1 1.00 2.58 -19.23
CA MET A 1 0.28 2.01 -18.05
C MET A 1 -0.58 3.02 -17.28
N ARG A 2 -1.89 2.80 -17.17
CA ARG A 2 -2.86 3.55 -16.34
C ARG A 2 -3.38 2.69 -15.18
N VAL A 3 -3.71 3.31 -14.06
CA VAL A 3 -4.16 2.64 -12.83
C VAL A 3 -5.48 3.24 -12.38
N VAL A 4 -6.51 2.41 -12.18
CA VAL A 4 -7.86 2.88 -11.82
C VAL A 4 -8.43 2.04 -10.68
N PRO A 5 -8.80 2.64 -9.52
CA PRO A 5 -8.58 4.03 -9.14
C PRO A 5 -7.12 4.33 -8.78
N GLU A 6 -6.72 5.61 -8.82
CA GLU A 6 -5.36 6.05 -8.42
C GLU A 6 -5.13 6.07 -6.90
N GLN A 7 -6.21 5.90 -6.13
CA GLN A 7 -6.21 5.87 -4.66
C GLN A 7 -7.19 4.81 -4.18
N LEU A 8 -6.86 4.15 -3.07
CA LEU A 8 -7.72 3.14 -2.45
C LEU A 8 -8.28 3.68 -1.14
N VAL A 9 -9.53 3.34 -0.86
CA VAL A 9 -10.18 3.69 0.40
C VAL A 9 -10.73 2.43 1.05
N PHE A 10 -10.23 2.10 2.23
CA PHE A 10 -10.84 1.08 3.11
C PHE A 10 -11.72 1.79 4.14
N LYS A 11 -12.97 1.34 4.24
CA LYS A 11 -13.98 1.92 5.14
C LYS A 11 -14.06 1.09 6.41
N ALA A 12 -14.39 1.74 7.52
CA ALA A 12 -14.66 1.03 8.78
C ALA A 12 -15.81 0.00 8.64
N PRO A 13 -15.80 -1.08 9.43
CA PRO A 13 -14.84 -1.40 10.49
C PRO A 13 -13.44 -1.78 9.97
N LEU A 14 -12.40 -1.14 10.50
CA LEU A 14 -11.01 -1.35 10.04
C LEU A 14 -10.33 -2.53 10.74
N ASN A 15 -11.01 -3.17 11.69
CA ASN A 15 -10.57 -4.37 12.40
C ASN A 15 -11.06 -5.67 11.75
N GLU A 16 -11.62 -5.57 10.54
CA GLU A 16 -12.15 -6.69 9.77
C GLU A 16 -11.51 -6.72 8.39
N GLN A 17 -11.55 -7.91 7.78
CA GLN A 17 -11.06 -8.09 6.42
C GLN A 17 -11.98 -7.35 5.44
N SER A 18 -11.38 -6.67 4.47
CA SER A 18 -12.12 -6.06 3.35
C SER A 18 -11.32 -6.14 2.07
N THR A 19 -12.01 -6.08 0.93
CA THR A 19 -11.39 -6.21 -0.39
C THR A 19 -11.64 -4.95 -1.21
N ALA A 20 -10.58 -4.44 -1.81
CA ALA A 20 -10.63 -3.43 -2.85
C ALA A 20 -10.02 -3.98 -4.14
N TYR A 21 -10.29 -3.31 -5.26
CA TYR A 21 -9.74 -3.69 -6.55
C TYR A 21 -9.16 -2.46 -7.24
N ILE A 22 -8.05 -2.67 -7.93
CA ILE A 22 -7.54 -1.75 -8.94
C ILE A 22 -7.56 -2.45 -10.29
N LYS A 23 -7.66 -1.68 -11.36
CA LYS A 23 -7.47 -2.11 -12.73
C LYS A 23 -6.18 -1.48 -13.24
N LEU A 24 -5.29 -2.30 -13.77
CA LEU A 24 -4.11 -1.87 -14.50
C LEU A 24 -4.45 -1.96 -15.99
N GLU A 25 -4.33 -0.85 -16.70
CA GLU A 25 -4.64 -0.74 -18.13
C GLU A 25 -3.34 -0.46 -18.90
N ASN A 26 -2.99 -1.36 -19.81
CA ASN A 26 -1.85 -1.21 -20.68
C ASN A 26 -2.28 -0.48 -21.96
N ASP A 27 -1.97 0.81 -22.06
CA ASP A 27 -2.23 1.62 -23.25
C ASP A 27 -1.12 1.50 -24.31
N ASP A 28 -0.09 0.69 -24.05
CA ASP A 28 1.09 0.57 -24.90
C ASP A 28 0.93 -0.60 -25.91
N ASP A 29 1.59 -0.50 -27.07
CA ASP A 29 1.56 -1.53 -28.13
C ASP A 29 2.36 -2.80 -27.80
N LYS A 30 2.99 -2.86 -26.64
CA LYS A 30 3.80 -3.98 -26.17
C LYS A 30 3.18 -4.59 -24.93
N ARG A 31 3.38 -5.90 -24.77
CA ARG A 31 3.09 -6.59 -23.51
C ARG A 31 3.95 -6.00 -22.38
N VAL A 32 3.40 -5.96 -21.18
CA VAL A 32 4.07 -5.42 -19.98
C VAL A 32 4.01 -6.47 -18.89
N ILE A 33 5.13 -6.72 -18.22
CA ILE A 33 5.15 -7.45 -16.95
C ILE A 33 5.08 -6.45 -15.80
N PHE A 34 4.34 -6.78 -14.74
CA PHE A 34 4.24 -5.94 -13.55
C PHE A 34 4.41 -6.73 -12.26
N LYS A 35 4.86 -6.03 -11.21
CA LYS A 35 4.89 -6.49 -9.82
C LYS A 35 4.28 -5.44 -8.90
N VAL A 36 3.50 -5.89 -7.92
CA VAL A 36 2.92 -5.02 -6.88
C VAL A 36 3.73 -5.14 -5.59
N ARG A 37 4.21 -4.00 -5.09
CA ARG A 37 4.88 -3.88 -3.79
C ARG A 37 4.01 -3.05 -2.83
N THR A 38 4.19 -3.23 -1.54
CA THR A 38 3.47 -2.49 -0.49
C THR A 38 4.40 -2.05 0.63
N SER A 39 4.10 -0.91 1.25
CA SER A 39 4.78 -0.45 2.46
C SER A 39 4.31 -1.15 3.74
N ALA A 40 3.32 -2.04 3.66
CA ALA A 40 2.73 -2.71 4.80
C ALA A 40 2.33 -4.18 4.47
N PRO A 41 3.30 -5.06 4.16
CA PRO A 41 3.03 -6.43 3.70
C PRO A 41 2.24 -7.28 4.71
N THR A 42 2.31 -6.97 6.01
CA THR A 42 1.55 -7.68 7.05
C THR A 42 0.06 -7.32 7.09
N LYS A 43 -0.34 -6.20 6.47
CA LYS A 43 -1.74 -5.72 6.48
C LYS A 43 -2.52 -6.09 5.22
N TYR A 44 -1.83 -6.45 4.14
CA TYR A 44 -2.45 -6.60 2.83
C TYR A 44 -2.02 -7.88 2.12
N CYS A 45 -2.97 -8.53 1.47
CA CYS A 45 -2.70 -9.55 0.45
C CYS A 45 -3.06 -9.00 -0.93
N VAL A 46 -2.23 -9.29 -1.94
CA VAL A 46 -2.41 -8.81 -3.31
C VAL A 46 -2.47 -9.99 -4.28
N ARG A 47 -3.47 -10.01 -5.17
CA ARG A 47 -3.66 -11.07 -6.17
C ARG A 47 -4.12 -10.51 -7.53
N PRO A 48 -3.42 -10.76 -8.63
CA PRO A 48 -2.06 -11.30 -8.70
C PRO A 48 -1.01 -10.33 -8.11
N ASN A 49 0.11 -10.86 -7.60
CA ASN A 49 1.25 -10.04 -7.17
C ASN A 49 2.17 -9.66 -8.33
N VAL A 50 2.42 -10.62 -9.23
CA VAL A 50 3.16 -10.47 -10.49
C VAL A 50 2.31 -11.05 -11.60
N ALA A 51 2.17 -10.35 -12.73
CA ALA A 51 1.51 -10.87 -13.92
C ALA A 51 1.95 -10.10 -15.17
N ILE A 52 1.54 -10.60 -16.34
CA ILE A 52 1.70 -9.94 -17.64
C ILE A 52 0.36 -9.37 -18.08
N ILE A 53 0.40 -8.25 -18.79
CA ILE A 53 -0.74 -7.61 -19.42
C ILE A 53 -0.41 -7.48 -20.91
N GLY A 54 -1.30 -7.97 -21.78
CA GLY A 54 -1.16 -7.82 -23.22
C GLY A 54 -1.18 -6.36 -23.68
N ALA A 55 -0.82 -6.13 -24.94
CA ALA A 55 -0.96 -4.81 -25.55
C ALA A 55 -2.44 -4.42 -25.59
N HIS A 56 -2.77 -3.18 -25.19
CA HIS A 56 -4.15 -2.67 -25.12
C HIS A 56 -5.11 -3.46 -24.20
N GLU A 57 -4.57 -4.32 -23.32
CA GLU A 57 -5.35 -5.11 -22.38
C GLU A 57 -5.37 -4.49 -20.97
N SER A 58 -6.18 -5.08 -20.10
CA SER A 58 -6.24 -4.70 -18.69
C SER A 58 -6.36 -5.90 -17.77
N VAL A 59 -5.87 -5.77 -16.54
CA VAL A 59 -5.98 -6.79 -15.50
C VAL A 59 -6.54 -6.19 -14.22
N LYS A 60 -7.39 -6.96 -13.54
CA LYS A 60 -7.93 -6.61 -12.24
C LYS A 60 -7.02 -7.18 -11.15
N VAL A 61 -6.50 -6.31 -10.29
CA VAL A 61 -5.72 -6.70 -9.12
C VAL A 61 -6.59 -6.55 -7.87
N GLN A 62 -6.76 -7.65 -7.16
CA GLN A 62 -7.41 -7.73 -5.87
C GLN A 62 -6.44 -7.33 -4.76
N ILE A 63 -6.86 -6.42 -3.89
CA ILE A 63 -6.13 -6.00 -2.71
C ILE A 63 -7.03 -6.26 -1.50
N VAL A 64 -6.65 -7.25 -0.71
CA VAL A 64 -7.35 -7.65 0.51
C VAL A 64 -6.64 -6.99 1.69
N PHE A 65 -7.34 -6.11 2.39
CA PHE A 65 -6.93 -5.60 3.69
C PHE A 65 -7.32 -6.61 4.77
N LEU A 66 -6.37 -7.03 5.58
CA LEU A 66 -6.56 -8.09 6.59
C LEU A 66 -7.22 -7.60 7.89
N GLY A 67 -7.37 -6.29 8.04
CA GLY A 67 -7.85 -5.66 9.27
C GLY A 67 -6.69 -5.30 10.21
N LEU A 68 -6.98 -4.36 11.13
CA LEU A 68 -6.06 -3.91 12.17
C LEU A 68 -6.42 -4.55 13.52
N PRO A 69 -5.44 -4.76 14.41
CA PRO A 69 -5.72 -5.05 15.80
C PRO A 69 -6.60 -3.96 16.42
N LYS A 70 -7.53 -4.36 17.30
CA LYS A 70 -8.41 -3.42 18.03
C LYS A 70 -7.64 -2.42 18.92
N SER A 71 -6.38 -2.72 19.24
CA SER A 71 -5.50 -1.86 20.02
C SER A 71 -4.95 -0.65 19.24
N VAL A 72 -5.02 -0.67 17.90
CA VAL A 72 -4.49 0.43 17.08
C VAL A 72 -5.41 1.66 17.19
N SER A 73 -4.86 2.80 17.61
CA SER A 73 -5.64 4.03 17.79
C SER A 73 -6.00 4.71 16.47
N GLU A 74 -7.07 5.52 16.47
CA GLU A 74 -7.44 6.35 15.31
C GLU A 74 -6.32 7.33 14.90
N GLN A 75 -5.48 7.76 15.85
CA GLN A 75 -4.37 8.68 15.58
C GLN A 75 -3.25 7.97 14.80
N GLU A 76 -2.90 6.75 15.18
CA GLU A 76 -1.91 5.94 14.46
C GLU A 76 -2.35 5.66 13.01
N ILE A 77 -3.64 5.37 12.81
CA ILE A 77 -4.22 5.14 11.48
C ILE A 77 -4.09 6.39 10.59
N LYS A 78 -4.28 7.59 11.17
CA LYS A 78 -4.18 8.87 10.43
C LYS A 78 -2.74 9.27 10.12
N GLN A 79 -1.79 8.96 11.00
CA GLN A 79 -0.38 9.31 10.81
C GLN A 79 0.31 8.43 9.78
N LYS A 80 -0.09 7.16 9.66
CA LYS A 80 0.56 6.20 8.76
C LYS A 80 -0.27 5.90 7.52
N GLN A 81 0.08 6.56 6.43
CA GLN A 81 -0.49 6.27 5.11
C GLN A 81 0.26 5.13 4.42
N ASP A 82 -0.41 3.99 4.28
CA ASP A 82 0.09 2.86 3.51
C ASP A 82 0.08 3.17 2.00
N LYS A 83 0.99 2.57 1.25
CA LYS A 83 1.17 2.80 -0.18
C LYS A 83 1.40 1.48 -0.91
N PHE A 84 0.86 1.38 -2.11
CA PHE A 84 1.27 0.37 -3.08
C PHE A 84 2.13 1.00 -4.17
N LEU A 85 3.09 0.23 -4.68
CA LEU A 85 3.93 0.59 -5.81
C LEU A 85 3.74 -0.48 -6.87
N ILE A 86 3.18 -0.07 -8.01
CA ILE A 86 3.10 -0.88 -9.22
C ILE A 86 4.39 -0.64 -9.99
N VAL A 87 5.19 -1.70 -10.12
CA VAL A 87 6.45 -1.72 -10.84
C VAL A 87 6.16 -2.39 -12.17
N THR A 88 6.41 -1.72 -13.28
CA THR A 88 6.11 -2.23 -14.63
C THR A 88 7.34 -2.18 -15.52
N LEU A 89 7.51 -3.20 -16.34
CA LEU A 89 8.53 -3.27 -17.38
C LEU A 89 7.87 -3.65 -18.72
N PRO A 90 7.95 -2.81 -19.76
CA PRO A 90 7.64 -3.24 -21.12
C PRO A 90 8.52 -4.44 -21.49
N ILE A 91 7.93 -5.54 -21.98
CA ILE A 91 8.70 -6.76 -22.27
C ILE A 91 9.77 -6.43 -23.33
N PRO A 92 11.06 -6.63 -23.03
CA PRO A 92 12.12 -6.31 -23.98
C PRO A 92 12.02 -7.19 -25.24
N LYS A 93 12.50 -6.68 -26.38
CA LYS A 93 12.37 -7.39 -27.67
C LYS A 93 12.97 -8.79 -27.66
N SER A 94 14.08 -9.00 -26.96
CA SER A 94 14.74 -10.31 -26.80
C SER A 94 13.90 -11.36 -26.06
N TYR A 95 12.84 -10.92 -25.39
CA TYR A 95 11.92 -11.72 -24.59
C TYR A 95 10.51 -11.75 -25.19
N ALA A 96 10.29 -11.17 -26.37
CA ALA A 96 8.96 -10.97 -26.96
C ALA A 96 8.22 -12.29 -27.20
N ASP A 97 8.93 -13.34 -27.63
CA ASP A 97 8.38 -14.66 -27.95
C ASP A 97 8.53 -15.67 -26.79
N MET A 98 9.00 -15.21 -25.62
CA MET A 98 9.16 -16.07 -24.46
C MET A 98 7.81 -16.36 -23.80
N GLU A 99 7.66 -17.58 -23.30
CA GLU A 99 6.51 -18.03 -22.52
C GLU A 99 6.35 -17.22 -21.22
N ASP A 100 5.09 -16.93 -20.89
CA ASP A 100 4.75 -16.07 -19.76
C ASP A 100 5.27 -16.62 -18.42
N GLU A 101 5.20 -17.92 -18.20
CA GLU A 101 5.66 -18.57 -16.96
C GLU A 101 7.18 -18.36 -16.73
N LYS A 102 7.95 -18.41 -17.82
CA LYS A 102 9.39 -18.17 -17.78
C LYS A 102 9.72 -16.71 -17.52
N LEU A 103 8.95 -15.78 -18.10
CA LEU A 103 9.08 -14.35 -17.82
C LEU A 103 8.74 -14.00 -16.37
N LEU A 104 7.65 -14.57 -15.84
CA LEU A 104 7.20 -14.34 -14.47
C LEU A 104 8.20 -14.87 -13.44
N SER A 105 8.75 -16.06 -13.67
CA SER A 105 9.79 -16.64 -12.80
C SER A 105 11.13 -15.90 -12.90
N ASN A 106 11.45 -15.32 -14.05
CA ASN A 106 12.68 -14.55 -14.27
C ASN A 106 12.56 -13.06 -13.87
N TRP A 107 11.46 -12.63 -13.26
CA TRP A 107 11.23 -11.22 -12.88
C TRP A 107 12.42 -10.56 -12.15
N PRO A 108 13.05 -11.17 -11.13
CA PRO A 108 14.15 -10.54 -10.41
C PRO A 108 15.32 -10.12 -11.33
N ASN A 109 15.70 -10.98 -12.27
CA ASN A 109 16.78 -10.72 -13.21
C ASN A 109 16.37 -9.67 -14.25
N LEU A 110 15.13 -9.72 -14.74
CA LEU A 110 14.59 -8.72 -15.67
C LEU A 110 14.57 -7.33 -15.02
N GLU A 111 14.15 -7.25 -13.77
CA GLU A 111 14.09 -6.00 -13.01
C GLU A 111 15.48 -5.38 -12.81
N GLU A 112 16.49 -6.20 -12.53
CA GLU A 112 17.87 -5.72 -12.37
C GLU A 112 18.50 -5.31 -13.72
N GLN A 113 18.35 -6.15 -14.75
CA GLN A 113 18.94 -5.94 -16.06
C GLN A 113 18.35 -4.71 -16.77
N TYR A 114 17.04 -4.48 -16.63
CA TYR A 114 16.31 -3.40 -17.31
C TYR A 114 15.81 -2.33 -16.34
N LYS A 115 16.54 -2.09 -15.24
CA LYS A 115 16.15 -1.14 -14.18
C LYS A 115 15.84 0.28 -14.69
N ASP A 116 16.52 0.71 -15.75
CA ASP A 116 16.39 2.05 -16.33
C ASP A 116 15.09 2.19 -17.14
N ASP A 117 14.50 1.06 -17.57
CA ASP A 117 13.22 1.00 -18.29
C ASP A 117 12.02 0.75 -17.35
N ILE A 118 12.27 0.59 -16.04
CA ILE A 118 11.21 0.35 -15.05
C ILE A 118 10.39 1.62 -14.85
N ILE A 119 9.08 1.46 -14.97
CA ILE A 119 8.10 2.51 -14.68
C ILE A 119 7.42 2.22 -13.35
N PHE A 120 7.29 3.26 -12.52
CA PHE A 120 6.68 3.16 -11.19
C PHE A 120 5.37 3.95 -11.13
N LYS A 121 4.29 3.31 -10.67
CA LYS A 121 3.04 3.99 -10.28
C LYS A 121 2.71 3.76 -8.82
N LYS A 122 2.49 4.85 -8.08
CA LYS A 122 2.21 4.83 -6.64
C LYS A 122 0.72 5.01 -6.39
N ILE A 123 0.16 4.15 -5.55
CA ILE A 123 -1.23 4.20 -5.12
C ILE A 123 -1.25 4.47 -3.62
N LYS A 124 -1.98 5.51 -3.21
CA LYS A 124 -2.14 5.84 -1.77
C LYS A 124 -3.36 5.13 -1.20
N VAL A 125 -3.23 4.61 0.01
CA VAL A 125 -4.33 4.00 0.75
C VAL A 125 -4.85 4.98 1.79
N PHE A 126 -6.17 5.14 1.84
CA PHE A 126 -6.86 5.91 2.85
C PHE A 126 -7.74 4.98 3.68
N HIS A 127 -7.79 5.26 4.98
CA HIS A 127 -8.68 4.58 5.90
C HIS A 127 -9.72 5.60 6.37
N SER A 128 -11.00 5.34 6.11
CA SER A 128 -12.08 6.22 6.54
C SER A 128 -12.85 5.60 7.70
N ALA A 129 -13.04 6.38 8.77
CA ALA A 129 -13.93 6.00 9.85
C ALA A 129 -15.39 6.03 9.35
N SER A 130 -16.23 5.15 9.90
CA SER A 130 -17.68 5.27 9.72
C SER A 130 -18.13 6.62 10.29
N PRO A 131 -19.10 7.31 9.66
CA PRO A 131 -19.75 8.44 10.32
C PRO A 131 -20.27 7.94 11.67
N ARG A 132 -19.83 8.58 12.77
CA ARG A 132 -20.47 8.35 14.06
C ARG A 132 -21.93 8.79 13.87
N ARG A 133 -22.90 7.91 14.12
CA ARG A 133 -24.29 8.34 14.27
C ARG A 133 -24.29 9.32 15.44
N ASN A 134 -24.49 10.61 15.16
CA ASN A 134 -24.68 11.59 16.22
C ASN A 134 -25.93 11.15 17.01
N PRO A 135 -25.83 10.87 18.32
CA PRO A 135 -27.01 10.81 19.15
C PRO A 135 -27.64 12.20 19.10
N SER A 136 -28.88 12.26 18.65
CA SER A 136 -29.75 13.44 18.68
C SER A 136 -29.62 14.19 20.00
N SER A 137 -29.27 15.47 19.91
CA SER A 137 -29.16 16.41 21.01
C SER A 137 -30.51 16.58 21.71
N ASN A 138 -30.60 16.24 23.01
CA ASN A 138 -31.42 17.01 23.94
C ASN A 138 -31.08 16.70 25.41
N HIS A 139 -30.35 17.61 26.07
CA HIS A 139 -30.67 18.20 27.40
C HIS A 139 -29.45 18.97 27.92
N GLY A 140 -29.68 20.24 28.29
CA GLY A 140 -28.65 21.12 28.83
C GLY A 140 -28.45 20.95 30.34
N SER A 141 -27.27 21.33 30.84
CA SER A 141 -27.08 22.48 31.76
C SER A 141 -25.68 22.50 32.42
N LYS A 142 -25.10 23.71 32.43
CA LYS A 142 -24.14 24.37 33.36
C LYS A 142 -22.76 23.78 33.78
N ILE A 143 -21.72 24.49 33.32
CA ILE A 143 -20.62 25.23 34.03
C ILE A 143 -19.81 24.55 35.17
N SER A 144 -18.47 24.47 34.99
CA SER A 144 -17.45 25.07 35.90
C SER A 144 -16.00 24.98 35.34
N ARG A 145 -15.19 26.02 35.61
CA ARG A 145 -13.80 26.27 35.18
C ARG A 145 -12.77 25.43 35.97
N MET A 146 -11.62 25.11 35.35
CA MET A 146 -10.25 25.42 35.82
C MET A 146 -9.18 24.76 34.92
N SER A 147 -8.05 25.45 34.72
CA SER A 147 -6.81 25.00 34.01
C SER A 147 -5.62 25.18 34.98
N PRO A 148 -4.36 24.88 34.59
CA PRO A 148 -3.73 23.58 34.30
C PRO A 148 -2.41 23.38 35.10
N SER A 149 -1.70 22.23 34.99
CA SER A 149 -0.25 22.07 35.31
C SER A 149 0.34 20.69 34.90
N PRO A 150 1.69 20.53 34.81
CA PRO A 150 2.37 19.91 33.65
C PRO A 150 3.21 18.63 33.89
N ASP A 151 3.79 18.12 32.79
CA ASP A 151 4.94 17.17 32.58
C ASP A 151 4.82 15.73 33.12
N ASP A 152 5.25 14.66 32.41
CA ASP A 152 6.53 14.41 31.72
C ASP A 152 6.40 13.66 30.38
N ARG A 153 7.18 14.09 29.37
CA ARG A 153 7.50 13.32 28.16
C ARG A 153 8.97 12.95 28.14
N GLN A 154 9.30 11.67 28.29
CA GLN A 154 10.58 11.15 27.79
C GLN A 154 10.44 10.87 26.29
N GLY A 155 10.96 11.78 25.47
CA GLY A 155 11.05 11.61 24.02
C GLY A 155 12.18 10.64 23.67
N LEU A 156 11.86 9.60 22.90
CA LEU A 156 12.85 8.67 22.36
C LEU A 156 13.73 9.41 21.32
N SER A 157 15.05 9.36 21.51
CA SER A 157 16.03 10.10 20.71
C SER A 157 15.91 9.78 19.22
N THR A 158 16.06 10.81 18.37
CA THR A 158 16.08 10.71 16.91
C THR A 158 17.13 9.72 16.41
N SER A 159 18.26 9.60 17.11
CA SER A 159 19.30 8.60 16.82
C SER A 159 18.76 7.17 16.97
N THR A 160 17.92 6.90 17.97
CA THR A 160 17.30 5.58 18.18
C THR A 160 16.27 5.26 17.09
N LEU A 161 15.50 6.25 16.64
CA LEU A 161 14.56 6.08 15.53
C LEU A 161 15.27 5.80 14.19
N VAL A 162 16.40 6.46 13.94
CA VAL A 162 17.22 6.22 12.75
C VAL A 162 17.85 4.82 12.81
N ILE A 163 18.37 4.41 13.97
CA ILE A 163 18.93 3.05 14.15
C ILE A 163 17.85 1.98 13.92
N MET A 164 16.63 2.17 14.45
CA MET A 164 15.52 1.24 14.23
C MET A 164 15.07 1.21 12.76
N ALA A 165 15.10 2.34 12.06
CA ALA A 165 14.80 2.39 10.62
C ALA A 165 15.86 1.69 9.78
N LEU A 166 17.14 1.84 10.11
CA LEU A 166 18.24 1.16 9.43
C LEU A 166 18.22 -0.34 9.67
N ILE A 167 17.93 -0.78 10.90
CA ILE A 167 17.75 -2.20 11.21
C ILE A 167 16.55 -2.76 10.46
N ALA A 168 15.41 -2.05 10.39
CA ALA A 168 14.24 -2.51 9.63
C ALA A 168 14.50 -2.61 8.12
N LEU A 169 15.32 -1.73 7.55
CA LEU A 169 15.76 -1.80 6.16
C LEU A 169 16.74 -2.95 5.91
N LEU A 170 17.69 -3.17 6.83
CA LEU A 170 18.64 -4.29 6.75
C LEU A 170 17.97 -5.66 6.89
N VAL A 171 17.01 -5.79 7.82
CA VAL A 171 16.28 -7.05 8.03
C VAL A 171 15.35 -7.34 6.85
N SER A 172 14.78 -6.31 6.21
CA SER A 172 14.00 -6.47 4.96
C SER A 172 14.85 -6.93 3.77
N TRP A 173 16.17 -6.72 3.82
CA TRP A 173 17.12 -7.18 2.80
C TRP A 173 17.59 -8.62 3.04
N ILE A 174 17.50 -9.13 4.27
CA ILE A 174 17.87 -10.50 4.65
C ILE A 174 16.75 -11.53 4.34
N TYR A 175 15.50 -11.06 4.21
CA TYR A 175 14.34 -11.91 3.87
C TYR A 175 13.97 -11.92 2.37
N TYR A 176 14.91 -11.54 1.48
CA TYR A 176 14.78 -11.68 0.03
C TYR A 176 15.99 -12.39 -0.57
#